data_AF-A0AAP6D031-F1
#
_entry.id   AF-A0AAP6D031-F1
#
_cell.length_a   1.000
_cell.length_b   1.000
_cell.length_c   1.000
_cell.angle_alpha   90.00
_cell.angle_beta   90.00
_cell.angle_gamma   90.00
#
_symmetry.space_group_name_H-M   'P 1'
#
loop_
_entity.id
_entity.type
_entity.pdbx_description
1 polymer ?
#
loop_
_entity_poly.entity_id
_entity_poly.type
_entity_poly.pdbx_seq_one_letter_code
_entity_poly.pdbx_strand_id
1 'polypeptide(L)'
;VLKMSDDGIEEAQKYLKEIWAVEDDCDFFECTPDEGKKAYLHRFAAAGAAIRYETIHRNEVEDIVALDIALRRNDEEWLETLPEEVSKNLVQSLYYGHFMCYVFHQDYIFKKGTDTKLMKKLMLEHLNSRGAKYPAEHNVGHLYEAENSLQKFYHELDPTNTFNPGIGKMDKYKRNCNCCA
;
A
#
# COMPACT_ATOMS: atom_id res chain seq x y z
N VAL A 1 10.24 8.40 9.97
CA VAL A 1 9.81 9.47 10.89
C VAL A 1 8.94 8.84 11.95
N LEU A 2 9.37 8.89 13.20
CA LEU A 2 8.57 8.47 14.35
C LEU A 2 7.91 9.72 14.93
N LYS A 3 6.59 9.71 15.06
CA LYS A 3 5.81 10.80 15.67
C LYS A 3 5.06 10.25 16.86
N MET A 4 5.37 10.77 18.04
CA MET A 4 4.77 10.36 19.31
C MET A 4 3.92 11.48 19.90
N SER A 5 2.97 11.14 20.76
CA SER A 5 2.20 12.09 21.57
C SER A 5 2.11 11.59 23.01
N ASP A 6 1.84 12.52 23.92
CA ASP A 6 1.56 12.21 25.33
C ASP A 6 2.66 11.34 25.96
N ASP A 7 2.27 10.34 26.76
CA ASP A 7 3.18 9.42 27.46
C ASP A 7 4.09 8.64 26.49
N GLY A 8 3.69 8.48 25.22
CA GLY A 8 4.49 7.82 24.19
C GLY A 8 5.76 8.58 23.81
N ILE A 9 5.87 9.87 24.13
CA ILE A 9 7.09 10.66 23.90
C ILE A 9 8.22 10.15 24.79
N GLU A 10 7.95 10.02 26.09
CA GLU A 10 8.96 9.57 27.06
C GLU A 10 9.34 8.11 26.80
N GLU A 11 8.36 7.26 26.51
CA GLU A 11 8.58 5.85 26.15
C GLU A 11 9.52 5.69 24.96
N ALA A 12 9.26 6.40 23.85
CA ALA A 12 10.09 6.33 22.65
C ALA A 12 11.49 6.90 22.88
N GLN A 13 11.61 8.02 23.60
CA GLN A 13 12.91 8.59 23.92
C GLN A 13 13.75 7.62 24.74
N LYS A 14 13.15 6.95 25.72
CA LYS A 14 13.84 5.94 26.53
C LYS A 14 14.30 4.77 25.67
N TYR A 15 13.38 4.17 24.89
CA TYR A 15 13.70 3.06 24.00
C TYR A 15 14.82 3.40 23.02
N LEU A 16 14.73 4.56 22.35
CA LEU A 16 15.70 4.95 21.33
C LEU A 16 17.10 5.21 21.93
N LYS A 17 17.18 5.79 23.14
CA LYS A 17 18.47 6.07 23.79
C LYS A 17 19.11 4.83 24.42
N GLU A 18 18.30 3.97 25.04
CA GLU A 18 18.82 2.87 25.86
C GLU A 18 18.94 1.56 25.08
N ILE A 19 18.11 1.36 24.06
CA ILE A 19 18.02 0.10 23.31
C ILE A 19 18.43 0.29 21.86
N TRP A 20 17.91 1.30 21.15
CA TRP A 20 18.23 1.46 19.73
C TRP A 20 19.65 1.98 19.50
N ALA A 21 20.07 3.00 20.25
CA ALA A 21 21.38 3.63 20.08
C ALA A 21 22.58 2.76 20.51
N VAL A 22 22.34 1.60 21.12
CA VAL A 22 23.41 0.64 21.44
C VAL A 22 23.65 -0.37 20.32
N GLU A 23 22.74 -0.47 19.34
CA GLU A 23 22.91 -1.32 18.16
C GLU A 23 23.91 -0.69 17.17
N ASP A 24 24.63 -1.54 16.46
CA ASP A 24 25.55 -1.09 15.42
C ASP A 24 24.78 -0.45 14.25
N ASP A 25 25.41 0.54 13.61
CA ASP A 25 24.86 1.26 12.45
C ASP A 25 23.49 1.93 12.67
N CYS A 26 23.15 2.23 13.92
CA CYS A 26 21.89 2.88 14.31
C CYS A 26 22.14 4.28 14.89
N ASP A 27 21.37 5.28 14.44
CA ASP A 27 21.34 6.62 15.03
C ASP A 27 19.93 7.22 14.89
N PHE A 28 19.62 8.21 15.73
CA PHE A 28 18.41 9.01 15.65
C PHE A 28 18.66 10.40 16.21
N PHE A 29 17.84 11.36 15.80
CA PHE A 29 17.84 12.69 16.41
C PHE A 29 16.42 13.17 16.64
N GLU A 30 16.26 13.97 17.68
CA GLU A 30 15.01 14.66 17.93
C GLU A 30 14.88 15.83 16.96
N CYS A 31 13.85 15.78 16.11
CA CYS A 31 13.59 16.84 15.14
C CYS A 31 13.20 18.14 15.86
N THR A 32 13.74 19.26 15.40
CA THR A 32 13.14 20.58 15.64
C THR A 32 11.72 20.64 15.06
N PRO A 33 10.87 21.60 15.47
CA PRO A 33 9.52 21.73 14.91
C PRO A 33 9.49 21.88 13.38
N ASP A 34 10.47 22.56 12.80
CA ASP A 34 10.58 22.74 11.34
C ASP A 34 11.03 21.45 10.62
N GLU A 35 12.02 20.74 11.16
CA GLU A 35 12.44 19.44 10.63
C GLU A 35 11.31 18.42 10.69
N GLY A 36 10.59 18.35 11.82
CA GLY A 36 9.45 17.45 11.99
C GLY A 36 8.35 17.73 10.95
N LYS A 37 8.02 19.02 10.73
CA LYS A 37 7.07 19.44 9.69
C LYS A 37 7.53 19.02 8.30
N LYS A 38 8.80 19.29 7.94
CA LYS A 38 9.37 18.95 6.62
C LYS A 38 9.44 17.45 6.39
N ALA A 39 9.90 16.68 7.37
CA ALA A 39 10.00 15.24 7.31
C ALA A 39 8.61 14.59 7.10
N TYR A 40 7.59 15.11 7.79
CA TYR A 40 6.21 14.67 7.61
C TYR A 40 5.71 15.01 6.20
N LEU A 41 5.84 16.26 5.75
CA LEU A 41 5.43 16.68 4.40
C LEU A 41 6.13 15.85 3.31
N HIS A 42 7.42 15.58 3.46
CA HIS A 42 8.19 14.76 2.53
C HIS A 42 7.63 13.34 2.45
N ARG A 43 7.27 12.73 3.59
CA ARG A 43 6.63 11.40 3.64
C ARG A 43 5.27 11.36 2.93
N PHE A 44 4.43 12.38 3.05
CA PHE A 44 3.12 12.41 2.36
C PHE A 44 3.23 12.74 0.87
N ALA A 45 4.31 13.41 0.45
CA ALA A 45 4.55 13.69 -0.95
C ALA A 45 4.89 12.44 -1.79
N ALA A 46 5.24 11.31 -1.14
CA ALA A 46 5.71 10.09 -1.81
C ALA A 46 4.76 9.59 -2.92
N ALA A 47 3.46 9.45 -2.63
CA ALA A 47 2.48 9.00 -3.62
C ALA A 47 2.38 9.97 -4.82
N GLY A 48 2.38 11.27 -4.56
CA GLY A 48 2.37 12.29 -5.61
C GLY A 48 3.65 12.31 -6.44
N ALA A 49 4.80 12.03 -5.82
CA ALA A 49 6.09 11.97 -6.49
C ALA A 49 6.15 10.80 -7.49
N ALA A 50 5.61 9.63 -7.13
CA ALA A 50 5.52 8.48 -8.04
C ALA A 50 4.70 8.83 -9.30
N ILE A 51 3.49 9.39 -9.12
CA ILE A 51 2.62 9.82 -10.23
C ILE A 51 3.31 10.85 -11.14
N ARG A 52 4.03 11.81 -10.53
CA ARG A 52 4.80 12.81 -11.29
C ARG A 52 5.94 12.18 -12.08
N TYR A 53 6.64 11.21 -11.51
CA TYR A 53 7.70 10.49 -12.19
C TYR A 53 7.16 9.75 -13.43
N GLU A 54 6.07 9.01 -13.29
CA GLU A 54 5.38 8.33 -14.40
C GLU A 54 4.99 9.34 -15.49
N THR A 55 4.39 10.46 -15.12
CA THR A 55 3.94 11.50 -16.06
C THR A 55 5.11 12.05 -16.89
N ILE A 56 6.25 12.32 -16.26
CA ILE A 56 7.45 12.85 -16.91
C ILE A 56 8.07 11.80 -17.85
N HIS A 57 8.10 10.54 -17.43
CA HIS A 57 8.75 9.44 -18.15
C HIS A 57 7.76 8.54 -18.91
N ARG A 58 6.56 9.03 -19.24
CA ARG A 58 5.44 8.23 -19.80
C ARG A 58 5.77 7.41 -21.06
N ASN A 59 6.79 7.83 -21.80
CA ASN A 59 7.26 7.15 -23.01
C ASN A 59 8.30 6.05 -22.72
N GLU A 60 8.83 6.00 -21.50
CA GLU A 60 9.90 5.11 -21.04
C GLU A 60 9.42 4.08 -20.01
N VAL A 61 8.29 4.35 -19.36
CA VAL A 61 7.70 3.48 -18.31
C VAL A 61 6.23 3.17 -18.58
N GLU A 62 5.74 2.11 -17.94
CA GLU A 62 4.32 1.77 -17.88
C GLU A 62 3.60 2.45 -16.70
N ASP A 63 2.26 2.37 -16.71
CA ASP A 63 1.41 2.81 -15.60
C ASP A 63 1.88 2.19 -14.27
N ILE A 64 1.85 2.99 -13.20
CA ILE A 64 2.25 2.54 -11.86
C ILE A 64 1.39 1.35 -11.41
N VAL A 65 2.05 0.30 -10.95
CA VAL A 65 1.40 -0.74 -10.16
C VAL A 65 1.53 -0.34 -8.70
N ALA A 66 0.43 0.07 -8.07
CA ALA A 66 0.39 0.42 -6.65
C ALA A 66 -0.23 -0.71 -5.82
N LEU A 67 0.47 -1.16 -4.78
CA LEU A 67 0.00 -2.16 -3.82
C LEU A 67 -0.16 -1.53 -2.44
N ASP A 68 -1.29 -1.85 -1.79
CA ASP A 68 -1.63 -1.39 -0.44
C ASP A 68 -1.80 -2.61 0.46
N ILE A 69 -0.80 -2.90 1.28
CA ILE A 69 -0.65 -4.19 1.95
C ILE A 69 -0.57 -4.05 3.46
N ALA A 70 -1.10 -5.03 4.17
CA ALA A 70 -0.97 -5.24 5.60
C ALA A 70 -0.27 -6.58 5.81
N LEU A 71 0.94 -6.54 6.36
CA LEU A 71 1.68 -7.74 6.71
C LEU A 71 1.14 -8.36 8.01
N ARG A 72 1.51 -9.62 8.29
CA ARG A 72 1.19 -10.25 9.56
C ARG A 72 1.89 -9.50 10.69
N ARG A 73 1.24 -9.34 11.84
CA ARG A 73 1.81 -8.64 13.01
C ARG A 73 3.09 -9.29 13.56
N ASN A 74 3.34 -10.55 13.21
CA ASN A 74 4.53 -11.31 13.58
C ASN A 74 5.41 -11.65 12.36
N ASP A 75 5.27 -10.91 11.25
CA ASP A 75 6.18 -11.06 10.12
C ASP A 75 7.54 -10.45 10.50
N GLU A 76 8.63 -11.18 10.29
CA GLU A 76 9.98 -10.69 10.58
C GLU A 76 10.63 -10.08 9.32
N GLU A 77 10.12 -10.42 8.14
CA GLU A 77 10.67 -10.02 6.84
C GLU A 77 9.82 -8.91 6.21
N TRP A 78 9.74 -7.76 6.85
CA TRP A 78 8.90 -6.66 6.35
C TRP A 78 9.32 -6.15 4.97
N LEU A 79 10.63 -6.18 4.66
CA LEU A 79 11.15 -5.88 3.33
C LEU A 79 11.05 -7.11 2.44
N GLU A 80 10.38 -6.98 1.30
CA GLU A 80 10.14 -8.11 0.41
C GLU A 80 11.35 -8.50 -0.43
N THR A 81 11.36 -9.77 -0.86
CA THR A 81 12.19 -10.25 -1.97
C THR A 81 11.26 -10.62 -3.13
N LEU A 82 11.20 -9.75 -4.13
CA LEU A 82 10.31 -9.93 -5.27
C LEU A 82 10.72 -11.12 -6.15
N PRO A 83 9.75 -11.81 -6.77
CA PRO A 83 10.04 -12.83 -7.79
C PRO A 83 10.95 -12.27 -8.89
N GLU A 84 11.89 -13.08 -9.39
CA GLU A 84 12.87 -12.67 -10.40
C GLU A 84 12.21 -12.05 -11.65
N GLU A 85 11.08 -12.62 -12.08
CA GLU A 85 10.29 -12.11 -13.21
C GLU A 85 9.81 -10.68 -13.00
N VAL A 86 9.45 -10.31 -11.77
CA VAL A 86 9.05 -8.93 -11.42
C VAL A 86 10.30 -8.05 -11.38
N SER A 87 11.31 -8.48 -10.62
CA SER A 87 12.55 -7.71 -10.39
C SER A 87 13.29 -7.32 -11.66
N LYS A 88 13.38 -8.21 -12.66
CA LYS A 88 14.09 -7.91 -13.93
C LYS A 88 13.40 -6.84 -14.79
N ASN A 89 12.10 -6.65 -14.60
CA ASN A 89 11.28 -5.69 -15.35
C ASN A 89 11.14 -4.34 -14.64
N LEU A 90 11.50 -4.25 -13.36
CA LEU A 90 11.41 -3.03 -12.57
C LEU A 90 12.41 -1.97 -13.04
N VAL A 91 11.96 -0.72 -12.98
CA VAL A 91 12.78 0.50 -13.05
C VAL A 91 13.02 1.03 -11.65
N GLN A 92 11.95 1.15 -10.86
CA GLN A 92 12.00 1.68 -9.49
C GLN A 92 10.92 1.05 -8.63
N SER A 93 11.26 0.81 -7.36
CA SER A 93 10.31 0.51 -6.28
C SER A 93 10.30 1.67 -5.27
N LEU A 94 9.12 2.12 -4.86
CA LEU A 94 8.94 3.11 -3.80
C LEU A 94 8.19 2.47 -2.64
N TYR A 95 8.87 2.34 -1.50
CA TYR A 95 8.30 1.78 -0.28
C TYR A 95 8.08 2.87 0.76
N TYR A 96 6.85 3.01 1.21
CA TYR A 96 6.47 3.95 2.27
C TYR A 96 5.20 3.46 2.95
N GLY A 97 5.04 3.70 4.25
CA GLY A 97 3.89 3.12 4.96
C GLY A 97 3.73 3.63 6.37
N HIS A 98 2.95 2.90 7.14
CA HIS A 98 2.68 3.06 8.56
C HIS A 98 3.36 1.91 9.29
N PHE A 99 4.64 2.08 9.60
CA PHE A 99 5.54 0.99 10.00
C PHE A 99 5.01 0.20 11.21
N MET A 100 4.56 0.88 12.27
CA MET A 100 4.05 0.22 13.49
C MET A 100 2.72 -0.53 13.30
N CYS A 101 1.99 -0.24 12.22
CA CYS A 101 0.77 -0.95 11.84
C CYS A 101 1.04 -2.11 10.87
N TYR A 102 2.29 -2.27 10.41
CA TYR A 102 2.67 -3.21 9.35
C TYR A 102 1.88 -2.99 8.05
N VAL A 103 1.50 -1.74 7.80
CA VAL A 103 0.83 -1.30 6.57
C VAL A 103 1.83 -0.61 5.66
N PHE A 104 1.95 -1.06 4.42
CA PHE A 104 2.89 -0.51 3.44
C PHE A 104 2.18 -0.21 2.12
N HIS A 105 2.53 0.94 1.56
CA HIS A 105 2.26 1.28 0.17
C HIS A 105 3.54 1.02 -0.62
N GLN A 106 3.39 0.22 -1.66
CA GLN A 106 4.48 -0.18 -2.52
C GLN A 106 4.11 0.20 -3.95
N ASP A 107 4.77 1.23 -4.47
CA ASP A 107 4.55 1.70 -5.84
C ASP A 107 5.68 1.21 -6.73
N TYR A 108 5.32 0.56 -7.83
CA TYR A 108 6.25 -0.09 -8.74
C TYR A 108 6.15 0.53 -10.13
N ILE A 109 7.31 0.88 -10.66
CA ILE A 109 7.46 1.47 -11.98
C ILE A 109 8.19 0.44 -12.84
N PHE A 110 7.54 0.01 -13.92
CA PHE A 110 8.07 -1.00 -14.84
C PHE A 110 8.54 -0.37 -16.15
N LYS A 111 9.46 -1.06 -16.83
CA LYS A 111 9.96 -0.67 -18.15
C LYS A 111 8.81 -0.62 -19.17
N LYS A 112 8.91 0.27 -20.16
CA LYS A 112 7.94 0.29 -21.27
C LYS A 112 7.81 -1.08 -21.93
N GLY A 113 6.57 -1.49 -22.21
CA GLY A 113 6.22 -2.77 -22.81
C GLY A 113 6.08 -3.94 -21.83
N THR A 114 6.35 -3.74 -20.53
CA THR A 114 6.12 -4.78 -19.51
C THR A 114 4.61 -5.04 -19.34
N ASP A 115 4.22 -6.32 -19.25
CA ASP A 115 2.84 -6.71 -18.89
C ASP A 115 2.58 -6.46 -17.39
N THR A 116 2.12 -5.26 -17.05
CA THR A 116 1.83 -4.85 -15.68
C THR A 116 0.70 -5.66 -15.03
N LYS A 117 -0.21 -6.25 -15.82
CA LYS A 117 -1.27 -7.13 -15.29
C LYS A 117 -0.67 -8.45 -14.82
N LEU A 118 0.25 -9.03 -15.60
CA LEU A 118 0.99 -10.21 -15.19
C LEU A 118 1.87 -9.92 -13.97
N MET A 119 2.60 -8.79 -13.96
CA MET A 119 3.43 -8.41 -12.81
C MET A 119 2.59 -8.28 -11.55
N LYS A 120 1.47 -7.53 -11.61
CA LYS A 120 0.54 -7.41 -10.49
C LYS A 120 0.06 -8.77 -10.02
N LYS A 121 -0.32 -9.68 -10.92
CA LYS A 121 -0.76 -11.03 -10.55
C LYS A 121 0.33 -11.79 -9.76
N LEU A 122 1.57 -11.82 -10.26
CA LEU A 122 2.69 -12.50 -9.59
C LEU A 122 2.97 -11.91 -8.20
N MET A 123 2.87 -10.59 -8.06
CA MET A 123 3.08 -9.91 -6.79
C MET A 123 1.96 -10.22 -5.78
N LEU A 124 0.70 -10.25 -6.21
CA LEU A 124 -0.42 -10.66 -5.37
C LEU A 124 -0.31 -12.13 -4.94
N GLU A 125 0.12 -13.02 -5.83
CA GLU A 125 0.40 -14.43 -5.50
C GLU A 125 1.52 -14.55 -4.46
N HIS A 126 2.59 -13.77 -4.60
CA HIS A 126 3.67 -13.69 -3.62
C HIS A 126 3.14 -13.20 -2.26
N LEU A 127 2.39 -12.11 -2.21
CA LEU A 127 1.79 -11.59 -0.98
C LEU A 127 0.84 -12.58 -0.30
N ASN A 128 0.03 -13.32 -1.08
CA ASN A 128 -0.82 -14.38 -0.56
C ASN A 128 0.00 -15.49 0.12
N SER A 129 1.13 -15.89 -0.48
CA SER A 129 2.01 -16.91 0.12
C SER A 129 2.63 -16.45 1.45
N ARG A 130 2.80 -15.14 1.63
CA ARG A 130 3.27 -14.51 2.86
C ARG A 130 2.17 -14.32 3.91
N GLY A 131 0.91 -14.57 3.56
CA GLY A 131 -0.25 -14.33 4.43
C GLY A 131 -0.53 -12.84 4.64
N ALA A 132 -0.04 -11.97 3.76
CA ALA A 132 -0.36 -10.55 3.77
C ALA A 132 -1.83 -10.35 3.35
N LYS A 133 -2.43 -9.26 3.82
CA LYS A 133 -3.77 -8.81 3.44
C LYS A 133 -3.66 -7.55 2.58
N TYR A 134 -4.57 -7.42 1.63
CA TYR A 134 -4.74 -6.24 0.81
C TYR A 134 -6.17 -6.21 0.29
N PRO A 135 -6.74 -5.02 0.03
CA PRO A 135 -6.23 -3.69 0.39
C PRO A 135 -6.19 -3.49 1.91
N ALA A 136 -5.23 -2.71 2.41
CA ALA A 136 -5.06 -2.48 3.85
C ALA A 136 -5.90 -1.30 4.35
N GLU A 137 -5.75 -0.12 3.74
CA GLU A 137 -6.47 1.10 4.11
C GLU A 137 -7.21 1.77 2.95
N HIS A 138 -6.79 1.50 1.71
CA HIS A 138 -7.32 2.17 0.51
C HIS A 138 -8.63 1.56 -0.03
N ASN A 139 -9.15 0.51 0.60
CA ASN A 139 -10.34 -0.23 0.18
C ASN A 139 -10.18 -0.87 -1.23
N VAL A 140 -11.14 -1.68 -1.67
CA VAL A 140 -10.98 -2.53 -2.87
C VAL A 140 -11.06 -1.76 -4.17
N GLY A 141 -11.79 -0.63 -4.18
CA GLY A 141 -12.05 0.15 -5.38
C GLY A 141 -12.51 -0.74 -6.54
N HIS A 142 -11.96 -0.53 -7.73
CA HIS A 142 -12.06 -1.48 -8.84
C HIS A 142 -10.75 -2.23 -9.13
N LEU A 143 -9.76 -2.08 -8.23
CA LEU A 143 -8.39 -2.56 -8.40
C LEU A 143 -8.19 -3.95 -7.82
N TYR A 144 -8.97 -4.29 -6.79
CA TYR A 144 -8.91 -5.55 -6.05
C TYR A 144 -10.26 -6.26 -6.10
N GLU A 145 -10.20 -7.57 -6.02
CA GLU A 145 -11.38 -8.40 -5.80
C GLU A 145 -11.79 -8.30 -4.33
N ALA A 146 -13.09 -8.08 -4.06
CA ALA A 146 -13.60 -8.04 -2.70
C ALA A 146 -13.67 -9.45 -2.11
N GLU A 147 -13.32 -9.61 -0.84
CA GLU A 147 -13.54 -10.86 -0.12
C GLU A 147 -15.05 -11.16 0.04
N ASN A 148 -15.41 -12.45 0.17
CA ASN A 148 -16.82 -12.88 0.26
C ASN A 148 -17.62 -12.17 1.36
N SER A 149 -17.00 -11.88 2.51
CA SER A 149 -17.62 -11.12 3.60
C SER A 149 -17.98 -9.71 3.17
N LEU A 150 -17.06 -9.03 2.48
CA LEU A 150 -17.23 -7.68 1.99
C LEU A 150 -18.25 -7.60 0.84
N GLN A 151 -18.25 -8.59 -0.07
CA GLN A 151 -19.27 -8.71 -1.11
C GLN A 151 -20.68 -8.87 -0.53
N LYS A 152 -20.83 -9.71 0.51
CA LYS A 152 -22.11 -9.88 1.22
C LYS A 152 -22.54 -8.58 1.89
N PHE A 153 -21.62 -7.90 2.56
CA PHE A 153 -21.88 -6.62 3.21
C PHE A 153 -22.35 -5.55 2.20
N TYR A 154 -21.69 -5.44 1.04
CA TYR A 154 -22.12 -4.53 -0.02
C TYR A 154 -23.51 -4.88 -0.55
N HIS A 155 -23.80 -6.17 -0.73
CA HIS A 155 -25.12 -6.62 -1.19
C HIS A 155 -26.22 -6.36 -0.15
N GLU A 156 -25.93 -6.48 1.13
CA GLU A 156 -26.89 -6.19 2.21
C GLU A 156 -27.28 -4.71 2.24
N LEU A 157 -26.30 -3.81 2.05
CA LEU A 157 -26.52 -2.36 2.07
C LEU A 157 -27.11 -1.82 0.76
N ASP A 158 -26.71 -2.37 -0.39
CA ASP A 158 -27.22 -1.98 -1.71
C ASP A 158 -27.68 -3.20 -2.51
N PRO A 159 -28.87 -3.76 -2.18
CA PRO A 159 -29.40 -4.91 -2.87
C PRO A 159 -29.72 -4.63 -4.34
N THR A 160 -29.84 -3.36 -4.74
CA THR A 160 -30.14 -2.96 -6.12
C THR A 160 -28.90 -2.67 -6.97
N ASN A 161 -27.71 -2.65 -6.37
CA ASN A 161 -26.46 -2.27 -7.04
C ASN A 161 -26.58 -0.92 -7.78
N THR A 162 -27.08 0.10 -7.08
CA THR A 162 -27.25 1.48 -7.59
C THR A 162 -26.12 2.42 -7.12
N PHE A 163 -25.58 2.19 -5.93
CA PHE A 163 -24.57 3.05 -5.31
C PHE A 163 -23.16 2.49 -5.55
N ASN A 164 -22.42 3.15 -6.45
CA ASN A 164 -21.06 2.78 -6.87
C ASN A 164 -20.90 1.33 -7.38
N PRO A 165 -21.62 0.94 -8.46
CA PRO A 165 -21.63 -0.44 -8.95
C PRO A 165 -20.26 -0.93 -9.40
N GLY A 166 -19.98 -2.21 -9.16
CA GLY A 166 -18.77 -2.91 -9.60
C GLY A 166 -17.53 -2.71 -8.72
N ILE A 167 -17.68 -2.09 -7.55
CA ILE A 167 -16.64 -2.09 -6.51
C ILE A 167 -16.28 -3.52 -6.13
N GLY A 168 -15.00 -3.77 -5.85
CA GLY A 168 -14.48 -5.09 -5.53
C GLY A 168 -14.44 -6.04 -6.73
N LYS A 169 -14.38 -5.49 -7.96
CA LYS A 169 -14.55 -6.25 -9.22
C LYS A 169 -15.89 -7.01 -9.31
N MET A 170 -16.91 -6.56 -8.58
CA MET A 170 -18.26 -7.10 -8.67
C MET A 170 -18.96 -6.64 -9.95
N ASP A 171 -20.20 -7.11 -10.15
CA ASP A 171 -21.06 -6.72 -11.26
C ASP A 171 -21.39 -5.21 -11.25
N LYS A 172 -21.47 -4.57 -12.43
CA LYS A 172 -21.76 -3.14 -12.64
C LYS A 172 -23.24 -2.85 -12.97
N TYR A 173 -24.04 -3.88 -13.22
CA TYR A 173 -25.42 -3.80 -13.63
C TYR A 173 -26.36 -3.72 -12.42
N LYS A 174 -27.44 -2.96 -12.61
CA LYS A 174 -28.49 -2.82 -11.61
C LYS A 174 -29.19 -4.17 -11.39
N ARG A 175 -29.38 -4.53 -10.12
CA ARG A 175 -30.20 -5.65 -9.67
C ARG A 175 -31.60 -5.09 -9.42
N ASN A 176 -32.64 -5.70 -9.98
CA ASN A 176 -34.04 -5.19 -10.05
C ASN A 176 -34.33 -4.25 -11.23
N CYS A 177 -34.14 -4.74 -12.46
CA CYS A 177 -34.88 -4.22 -13.59
C CYS A 177 -36.36 -4.64 -13.47
N ASN A 178 -37.30 -3.71 -13.71
CA ASN A 178 -38.74 -3.98 -13.84
C ASN A 178 -39.11 -4.98 -14.96
N CYS A 179 -38.12 -5.60 -15.61
CA CYS A 179 -38.31 -6.51 -16.73
C CYS A 179 -38.45 -8.00 -16.32
N CYS A 180 -38.55 -8.29 -15.02
CA CYS A 180 -38.73 -9.66 -14.50
C CYS A 180 -39.93 -9.81 -13.53
N ALA A 181 -40.95 -8.93 -13.64
CA ALA A 181 -42.24 -9.12 -12.97
C ALA A 181 -43.24 -9.81 -13.91
#